data_AF-A0A3B9D0S9-F1
#
_entry.id   AF-A0A3B9D0S9-F1
#
_cell.length_a   1.000
_cell.length_b   1.000
_cell.length_c   1.000
_cell.angle_alpha   90.00
_cell.angle_beta   90.00
_cell.angle_gamma   90.00
#
_symmetry.space_group_name_H-M   'P 1'
#
loop_
_entity.id
_entity.type
_entity.pdbx_description
1 polymer ?
#
loop_
_entity_poly.entity_id
_entity_poly.type
_entity_poly.pdbx_seq_one_letter_code
_entity_poly.pdbx_strand_id
1 'polypeptide(L)'
;MLTKIEQRLTWRPDEDGDPVSRLMRLGNGLLGLKETEFLGKPQTGDINERLSRLIDGLLKPLEEEWLNGRSDSSVINRVKELRKAIVPDMIESDESETLSVDEIERRWNQLEDMALAQALSLFPREYVASNPTPDRILETVERVAEAISGEEQVHGPMKVILQIGEPMAVPAKRDRSATTDPVLQHIEDQLVSMLAATAPAPAEPWAGK
;
A
#
# COMPACT_ATOMS: atom_id res chain seq x y z
N MET A 1 17.75 -11.07 7.79
CA MET A 1 16.29 -11.20 7.76
C MET A 1 15.82 -12.13 6.65
N LEU A 2 16.27 -11.93 5.40
CA LEU A 2 15.92 -12.78 4.24
C LEU A 2 15.94 -14.29 4.52
N THR A 3 17.01 -14.83 5.13
CA THR A 3 17.10 -16.26 5.49
C THR A 3 15.95 -16.73 6.39
N LYS A 4 15.52 -15.91 7.36
CA LYS A 4 14.39 -16.25 8.25
C LYS A 4 13.06 -16.26 7.48
N ILE A 5 12.89 -15.34 6.53
CA ILE A 5 11.71 -15.28 5.66
C ILE A 5 11.66 -16.52 4.77
N GLU A 6 12.77 -16.85 4.10
CA GLU A 6 12.88 -18.05 3.26
C GLU A 6 12.56 -19.32 4.05
N GLN A 7 13.09 -19.45 5.28
CA GLN A 7 12.78 -20.57 6.17
C GLN A 7 11.30 -20.63 6.56
N ARG A 8 10.66 -19.49 6.88
CA ARG A 8 9.22 -19.44 7.18
C ARG A 8 8.37 -19.87 5.99
N LEU A 9 8.82 -19.57 4.78
CA LEU A 9 8.20 -20.04 3.54
C LEU A 9 8.57 -21.49 3.19
N THR A 10 9.29 -22.22 4.06
CA THR A 10 9.81 -23.57 3.86
C THR A 10 10.79 -23.71 2.69
N TRP A 11 11.36 -22.60 2.23
CA TRP A 11 12.36 -22.59 1.16
C TRP A 11 13.74 -22.89 1.70
N ARG A 12 14.60 -23.51 0.87
CA ARG A 12 16.02 -23.62 1.17
C ARG A 12 16.66 -22.22 1.06
N PRO A 13 17.28 -21.71 2.13
CA PRO A 13 17.91 -20.39 2.07
C PRO A 13 19.09 -20.36 1.11
N ASP A 14 19.27 -19.22 0.46
CA ASP A 14 20.36 -18.95 -0.46
C ASP A 14 21.34 -17.99 0.21
N GLU A 15 22.15 -18.52 1.13
CA GLU A 15 22.97 -17.69 2.02
C GLU A 15 24.06 -16.92 1.28
N ASP A 16 24.56 -17.48 0.17
CA ASP A 16 25.60 -16.89 -0.67
C ASP A 16 25.04 -16.02 -1.81
N GLY A 17 23.71 -16.00 -1.98
CA GLY A 17 23.03 -15.28 -3.04
C GLY A 17 22.97 -13.76 -2.82
N ASP A 18 23.05 -13.01 -3.92
CA ASP A 18 22.85 -11.56 -3.94
C ASP A 18 21.47 -11.18 -3.35
N PRO A 19 21.39 -10.21 -2.40
CA PRO A 19 20.15 -9.84 -1.72
C PRO A 19 19.02 -9.43 -2.66
N VAL A 20 19.35 -8.73 -3.76
CA VAL A 20 18.34 -8.30 -4.74
C VAL A 20 17.75 -9.51 -5.43
N SER A 21 18.59 -10.43 -5.88
CA SER A 21 18.17 -11.68 -6.52
C SER A 21 17.28 -12.54 -5.61
N ARG A 22 17.64 -12.64 -4.32
CA ARG A 22 16.84 -13.35 -3.31
C ARG A 22 15.48 -12.69 -3.07
N LEU A 23 15.46 -11.37 -2.99
CA LEU A 23 14.24 -10.59 -2.82
C LEU A 23 13.31 -10.70 -4.03
N MET A 24 13.87 -10.67 -5.25
CA MET A 24 13.11 -10.90 -6.47
C MET A 24 12.51 -12.31 -6.52
N ARG A 25 13.24 -13.34 -6.06
CA ARG A 25 12.72 -14.71 -5.95
C ARG A 25 11.56 -14.79 -4.94
N LEU A 26 11.71 -14.15 -3.78
CA LEU A 26 10.64 -14.04 -2.77
C LEU A 26 9.40 -13.35 -3.34
N GLY A 27 9.56 -12.16 -3.94
CA GLY A 27 8.47 -11.40 -4.54
C GLY A 27 7.71 -12.21 -5.60
N ASN A 28 8.43 -12.94 -6.48
CA ASN A 28 7.82 -13.79 -7.49
C ASN A 28 6.99 -14.94 -6.89
N GLY A 29 7.47 -15.56 -5.81
CA GLY A 29 6.75 -16.64 -5.13
C GLY A 29 5.51 -16.12 -4.41
N LEU A 30 5.62 -15.03 -3.65
CA LEU A 30 4.50 -14.41 -2.94
C LEU A 30 3.42 -13.91 -3.91
N LEU A 31 3.83 -13.30 -5.03
CA LEU A 31 2.91 -12.92 -6.09
C LEU A 31 2.18 -14.13 -6.67
N GLY A 32 2.89 -15.24 -6.90
CA GLY A 32 2.28 -16.49 -7.36
C GLY A 32 1.21 -17.06 -6.42
N LEU A 33 1.40 -16.91 -5.10
CA LEU A 33 0.40 -17.29 -4.11
C LEU A 33 -0.85 -16.41 -4.23
N LYS A 34 -0.68 -15.08 -4.32
CA LYS A 34 -1.81 -14.16 -4.49
C LYS A 34 -2.54 -14.37 -5.82
N GLU A 35 -1.82 -14.65 -6.90
CA GLU A 35 -2.44 -15.02 -8.18
C GLU A 35 -3.23 -16.33 -8.09
N THR A 36 -2.78 -17.29 -7.28
CA THR A 36 -3.54 -18.53 -7.05
C THR A 36 -4.82 -18.26 -6.27
N GLU A 37 -4.73 -17.43 -5.22
CA GLU A 37 -5.85 -17.03 -4.38
C GLU A 37 -6.94 -16.32 -5.19
N PHE A 38 -6.57 -15.32 -5.99
CA PHE A 38 -7.55 -14.45 -6.66
C PHE A 38 -7.82 -14.80 -8.14
N LEU A 39 -6.87 -15.42 -8.84
CA LEU A 39 -7.01 -15.79 -10.27
C LEU A 39 -7.05 -17.31 -10.48
N GLY A 40 -6.98 -18.10 -9.42
CA GLY A 40 -7.03 -19.57 -9.45
C GLY A 40 -5.74 -20.25 -9.89
N LYS A 41 -4.73 -19.51 -10.39
CA LYS A 41 -3.42 -20.06 -10.77
C LYS A 41 -2.32 -19.01 -10.82
N PRO A 42 -1.05 -19.39 -10.59
CA PRO A 42 0.09 -18.52 -10.86
C PRO A 42 0.12 -18.09 -12.33
N GLN A 43 0.49 -16.84 -12.55
CA GLN A 43 0.60 -16.25 -13.87
C GLN A 43 2.05 -16.31 -14.38
N THR A 44 2.20 -16.34 -15.70
CA THR A 44 3.50 -16.27 -16.38
C THR A 44 3.73 -14.89 -16.98
N GLY A 45 4.97 -14.54 -17.28
CA GLY A 45 5.35 -13.24 -17.86
C GLY A 45 6.15 -12.37 -16.90
N ASP A 46 6.40 -11.13 -17.31
CA ASP A 46 7.10 -10.17 -16.46
C ASP A 46 6.29 -9.83 -15.20
N ILE A 47 6.97 -9.48 -14.11
CA ILE A 47 6.33 -9.17 -12.83
C ILE A 47 5.30 -8.05 -12.97
N ASN A 48 5.54 -7.07 -13.85
CA ASN A 48 4.61 -5.96 -14.05
C ASN A 48 3.31 -6.40 -14.72
N GLU A 49 3.43 -7.20 -15.79
CA GLU A 49 2.26 -7.74 -16.50
C GLU A 49 1.41 -8.63 -15.60
N ARG A 50 2.08 -9.37 -14.71
CA ARG A 50 1.48 -10.22 -13.70
C ARG A 50 0.74 -9.41 -12.64
N LEU A 51 1.38 -8.38 -12.08
CA LEU A 51 0.76 -7.44 -11.14
C LEU A 51 -0.46 -6.75 -11.75
N SER A 52 -0.35 -6.24 -12.99
CA SER A 52 -1.48 -5.60 -13.66
C SER A 52 -2.68 -6.54 -13.83
N ARG A 53 -2.45 -7.81 -14.18
CA ARG A 53 -3.52 -8.81 -14.26
C ARG A 53 -4.14 -9.13 -12.91
N LEU A 54 -3.34 -9.24 -11.85
CA LEU A 54 -3.85 -9.46 -10.50
C LEU A 54 -4.71 -8.27 -10.04
N ILE A 55 -4.21 -7.04 -10.22
CA ILE A 55 -4.96 -5.81 -9.92
C ILE A 55 -6.27 -5.76 -10.70
N ASP A 56 -6.23 -6.10 -11.98
CA ASP A 56 -7.44 -6.13 -12.81
C ASP A 56 -8.42 -7.22 -12.37
N GLY A 57 -7.93 -8.40 -11.97
CA GLY A 57 -8.78 -9.48 -11.45
C GLY A 57 -9.47 -9.12 -10.14
N LEU A 58 -8.84 -8.30 -9.31
CA LEU A 58 -9.42 -7.75 -8.08
C LEU A 58 -10.47 -6.66 -8.39
N LEU A 59 -10.15 -5.73 -9.28
CA LEU A 59 -10.94 -4.50 -9.43
C LEU A 59 -12.05 -4.57 -10.49
N LYS A 60 -11.83 -5.24 -11.64
CA LYS A 60 -12.82 -5.24 -12.73
C LYS A 60 -14.19 -5.80 -12.33
N PRO A 61 -14.29 -6.90 -11.57
CA PRO A 61 -15.60 -7.38 -11.12
C PRO A 61 -16.36 -6.34 -10.28
N LEU A 62 -15.63 -5.60 -9.42
CA LEU A 62 -16.20 -4.54 -8.60
C LEU A 62 -16.62 -3.33 -9.45
N GLU A 63 -15.83 -2.97 -10.46
CA GLU A 63 -16.14 -1.88 -11.38
C GLU A 63 -17.38 -2.19 -12.23
N GLU A 64 -17.52 -3.45 -12.67
CA GLU A 64 -18.73 -3.94 -13.35
C GLU A 64 -19.96 -3.81 -12.45
N GLU A 65 -19.86 -4.25 -11.20
CA GLU A 65 -20.96 -4.22 -10.23
C GLU A 65 -21.35 -2.79 -9.81
N TRP A 66 -20.37 -1.97 -9.39
CA TRP A 66 -20.65 -0.71 -8.70
C TRP A 66 -20.62 0.52 -9.60
N LEU A 67 -19.89 0.45 -10.72
CA LEU A 67 -19.61 1.61 -11.57
C LEU A 67 -20.12 1.45 -13.01
N ASN A 68 -20.85 0.37 -13.30
CA ASN A 68 -21.28 -0.02 -14.66
C ASN A 68 -20.09 -0.19 -15.62
N GLY A 69 -19.01 -0.80 -15.13
CA GLY A 69 -17.79 -1.09 -15.90
C GLY A 69 -16.91 0.14 -16.18
N ARG A 70 -17.22 1.31 -15.62
CA ARG A 70 -16.34 2.48 -15.73
C ARG A 70 -15.08 2.25 -14.91
N SER A 71 -13.93 2.44 -15.56
CA SER A 71 -12.61 2.28 -14.97
C SER A 71 -11.71 3.46 -15.34
N ASP A 72 -10.82 3.83 -14.42
CA ASP A 72 -9.77 4.84 -14.61
C ASP A 72 -8.44 4.14 -14.90
N SER A 73 -7.51 4.82 -15.57
CA SER A 73 -6.14 4.31 -15.77
C SER A 73 -5.33 4.19 -14.48
N SER A 74 -5.61 5.01 -13.47
CA SER A 74 -4.92 5.02 -12.19
C SER A 74 -5.60 4.10 -11.20
N VAL A 75 -4.86 3.12 -10.66
CA VAL A 75 -5.36 2.20 -9.62
C VAL A 75 -5.90 2.95 -8.41
N ILE A 76 -5.23 4.03 -8.00
CA ILE A 76 -5.66 4.88 -6.89
C ILE A 76 -7.03 5.49 -7.17
N ASN A 77 -7.26 5.98 -8.39
CA ASN A 77 -8.56 6.56 -8.77
C ASN A 77 -9.65 5.48 -8.88
N ARG A 78 -9.34 4.31 -9.43
CA ARG A 78 -10.26 3.16 -9.48
C ARG A 78 -10.78 2.81 -8.08
N VAL A 79 -9.86 2.62 -7.12
CA VAL A 79 -10.20 2.32 -5.72
C VAL A 79 -10.99 3.45 -5.07
N LYS A 80 -10.62 4.71 -5.32
CA LYS A 80 -11.34 5.86 -4.79
C LYS A 80 -12.80 5.91 -5.26
N GLU A 81 -13.06 5.71 -6.55
CA GLU A 81 -14.43 5.74 -7.08
C GLU A 81 -15.24 4.54 -6.60
N LEU A 82 -14.65 3.35 -6.46
CA LEU A 82 -15.31 2.18 -5.85
C LEU A 82 -15.69 2.44 -4.39
N ARG A 83 -14.76 2.95 -3.56
CA ARG A 83 -15.06 3.30 -2.16
C ARG A 83 -16.18 4.33 -2.04
N LYS A 84 -16.20 5.32 -2.93
CA LYS A 84 -17.26 6.33 -2.99
C LYS A 84 -18.63 5.75 -3.35
N ALA A 85 -18.67 4.65 -4.10
CA ALA A 85 -19.90 3.94 -4.44
C ALA A 85 -20.38 2.99 -3.32
N ILE A 86 -19.45 2.35 -2.59
CA ILE A 86 -19.77 1.27 -1.65
C ILE A 86 -19.97 1.76 -0.20
N VAL A 87 -19.09 2.65 0.27
CA VAL A 87 -18.99 3.01 1.71
C VAL A 87 -20.18 3.82 2.23
N PRO A 88 -20.77 4.79 1.50
CA PRO A 88 -21.88 5.58 2.04
C PRO A 88 -23.05 4.72 2.54
N ASP A 89 -23.48 3.76 1.72
CA ASP A 89 -24.54 2.82 2.08
C ASP A 89 -24.17 1.97 3.30
N MET A 90 -22.91 1.53 3.44
CA MET A 90 -22.48 0.77 4.63
C MET A 90 -22.60 1.58 5.91
N ILE A 91 -22.30 2.88 5.86
CA ILE A 91 -22.42 3.80 7.01
C ILE A 91 -23.89 4.05 7.32
N GLU A 92 -24.70 4.39 6.31
CA GLU A 92 -26.13 4.63 6.49
C GLU A 92 -26.85 3.38 7.03
N SER A 93 -26.42 2.19 6.62
CA SER A 93 -26.98 0.93 7.12
C SER A 93 -26.58 0.57 8.53
N ASP A 94 -25.42 1.00 9.03
CA ASP A 94 -25.05 0.82 10.45
C ASP A 94 -26.01 1.62 11.36
N GLU A 95 -26.47 2.78 10.90
CA GLU A 95 -27.42 3.63 11.63
C GLU A 95 -28.89 3.16 11.50
N SER A 96 -29.24 2.55 10.35
CA SER A 96 -30.63 2.25 9.98
C SER A 96 -30.98 0.75 9.88
N GLU A 97 -30.00 -0.14 10.10
CA GLU A 97 -30.10 -1.60 9.97
C GLU A 97 -30.68 -2.06 8.62
N THR A 98 -30.35 -1.36 7.54
CA THR A 98 -30.94 -1.59 6.21
C THR A 98 -30.26 -2.68 5.37
N LEU A 99 -29.00 -3.02 5.65
CA LEU A 99 -28.26 -4.11 5.01
C LEU A 99 -28.18 -5.33 5.94
N SER A 100 -28.21 -6.53 5.35
CA SER A 100 -27.97 -7.76 6.10
C SER A 100 -26.50 -7.87 6.52
N VAL A 101 -26.24 -8.66 7.57
CA VAL A 101 -24.88 -8.96 8.05
C VAL A 101 -24.02 -9.56 6.92
N ASP A 102 -24.57 -10.51 6.16
CA ASP A 102 -23.86 -11.16 5.05
C ASP A 102 -23.44 -10.16 3.96
N GLU A 103 -24.27 -9.16 3.66
CA GLU A 103 -23.96 -8.14 2.66
C GLU A 103 -22.94 -7.12 3.19
N ILE A 104 -22.97 -6.80 4.50
CA ILE A 104 -21.93 -6.00 5.15
C ILE A 104 -20.58 -6.72 5.08
N GLU A 105 -20.52 -8.00 5.46
CA GLU A 105 -19.31 -8.82 5.39
C GLU A 105 -18.77 -8.92 3.96
N ARG A 106 -19.67 -9.14 2.98
CA ARG A 106 -19.31 -9.15 1.57
C ARG A 106 -18.67 -7.84 1.11
N ARG A 107 -19.23 -6.68 1.47
CA ARG A 107 -18.66 -5.37 1.11
C ARG A 107 -17.33 -5.10 1.82
N TRP A 108 -17.15 -5.59 3.05
CA TRP A 108 -15.84 -5.55 3.71
C TRP A 108 -14.77 -6.33 2.94
N ASN A 109 -15.09 -7.53 2.46
CA ASN A 109 -14.17 -8.30 1.60
C ASN A 109 -13.82 -7.52 0.32
N GLN A 110 -14.79 -6.84 -0.30
CA GLN A 110 -14.51 -5.97 -1.46
C GLN A 110 -13.56 -4.81 -1.11
N LEU A 111 -13.69 -4.22 0.08
CA LEU A 111 -12.77 -3.18 0.58
C LEU A 111 -11.35 -3.71 0.82
N GLU A 112 -11.22 -4.94 1.26
CA GLU A 112 -9.94 -5.64 1.39
C GLU A 112 -9.30 -5.90 0.02
N ASP A 113 -10.06 -6.36 -0.97
CA ASP A 113 -9.60 -6.54 -2.35
C ASP A 113 -9.09 -5.22 -2.95
N MET A 114 -9.83 -4.14 -2.74
CA MET A 114 -9.43 -2.79 -3.13
C MET A 114 -8.13 -2.35 -2.43
N ALA A 115 -8.00 -2.62 -1.14
CA ALA A 115 -6.79 -2.28 -0.38
C ALA A 115 -5.57 -3.04 -0.89
N LEU A 116 -5.74 -4.33 -1.19
CA LEU A 116 -4.71 -5.17 -1.80
C LEU A 116 -4.30 -4.63 -3.17
N ALA A 117 -5.26 -4.35 -4.06
CA ALA A 117 -4.98 -3.80 -5.38
C ALA A 117 -4.20 -2.48 -5.31
N GLN A 118 -4.59 -1.59 -4.39
CA GLN A 118 -3.86 -0.34 -4.16
C GLN A 118 -2.44 -0.61 -3.66
N ALA A 119 -2.26 -1.47 -2.66
CA ALA A 119 -0.94 -1.81 -2.13
C ALA A 119 -0.01 -2.40 -3.19
N LEU A 120 -0.51 -3.30 -4.04
CA LEU A 120 0.23 -3.87 -5.17
C LEU A 120 0.63 -2.81 -6.19
N SER A 121 -0.22 -1.81 -6.45
CA SER A 121 0.07 -0.74 -7.40
C SER A 121 1.12 0.26 -6.90
N LEU A 122 1.26 0.39 -5.58
CA LEU A 122 2.19 1.30 -4.93
C LEU A 122 3.58 0.69 -4.76
N PHE A 123 3.75 -0.61 -5.02
CA PHE A 123 5.06 -1.23 -5.08
C PHE A 123 5.78 -0.72 -6.33
N PRO A 124 6.82 0.12 -6.22
CA PRO A 124 7.38 0.76 -7.40
C PRO A 124 8.16 -0.26 -8.21
N ARG A 125 7.84 -0.30 -9.50
CA ARG A 125 8.27 -1.28 -10.51
C ARG A 125 9.79 -1.46 -10.58
N GLU A 126 10.53 -0.38 -10.32
CA GLU A 126 11.99 -0.35 -10.36
C GLU A 126 12.65 -0.19 -8.98
N TYR A 127 11.87 -0.11 -7.88
CA TYR A 127 12.39 0.28 -6.56
C TYR A 127 13.60 -0.55 -6.11
N VAL A 128 13.53 -1.85 -6.41
CA VAL A 128 14.57 -2.84 -6.13
C VAL A 128 15.28 -3.30 -7.41
N ALA A 129 14.68 -3.16 -8.59
CA ALA A 129 15.23 -3.68 -9.83
C ALA A 129 16.26 -2.75 -10.51
N SER A 130 16.21 -1.43 -10.28
CA SER A 130 17.08 -0.44 -10.96
C SER A 130 18.23 0.07 -10.08
N ASN A 131 19.13 -0.83 -9.64
CA ASN A 131 20.27 -0.51 -8.78
C ASN A 131 19.85 0.13 -7.43
N PRO A 132 19.21 -0.65 -6.55
CA PRO A 132 18.68 -0.14 -5.29
C PRO A 132 19.81 0.23 -4.33
N THR A 133 19.56 1.26 -3.52
CA THR A 133 20.42 1.53 -2.36
C THR A 133 20.22 0.44 -1.30
N PRO A 134 21.18 0.22 -0.39
CA PRO A 134 21.01 -0.69 0.73
C PRO A 134 19.73 -0.42 1.54
N ASP A 135 19.35 0.84 1.72
CA ASP A 135 18.13 1.24 2.42
C ASP A 135 16.86 0.77 1.69
N ARG A 136 16.81 0.90 0.36
CA ARG A 136 15.66 0.41 -0.43
C ARG A 136 15.52 -1.11 -0.34
N ILE A 137 16.64 -1.83 -0.33
CA ILE A 137 16.64 -3.28 -0.14
C ILE A 137 16.10 -3.61 1.25
N LEU A 138 16.63 -2.95 2.29
CA LEU A 138 16.21 -3.18 3.68
C LEU A 138 14.72 -2.90 3.88
N GLU A 139 14.22 -1.74 3.45
CA GLU A 139 12.81 -1.36 3.57
C GLU A 139 11.90 -2.38 2.87
N THR A 140 12.32 -2.88 1.70
CA THR A 140 11.52 -3.88 0.98
C THR A 140 11.52 -5.23 1.72
N VAL A 141 12.66 -5.63 2.30
CA VAL A 141 12.74 -6.86 3.12
C VAL A 141 11.89 -6.74 4.37
N GLU A 142 11.88 -5.58 5.04
CA GLU A 142 11.05 -5.30 6.20
C GLU A 142 9.57 -5.38 5.85
N ARG A 143 9.15 -4.72 4.75
CA ARG A 143 7.77 -4.76 4.27
C ARG A 143 7.30 -6.18 3.93
N VAL A 144 8.17 -7.00 3.31
CA VAL A 144 7.88 -8.42 3.05
C VAL A 144 7.82 -9.22 4.35
N ALA A 145 8.72 -8.95 5.30
CA ALA A 145 8.71 -9.61 6.59
C ALA A 145 7.41 -9.32 7.34
N GLU A 146 7.02 -8.05 7.45
CA GLU A 146 5.77 -7.61 8.08
C GLU A 146 4.55 -8.26 7.42
N ALA A 147 4.49 -8.29 6.09
CA ALA A 147 3.39 -8.93 5.37
C ALA A 147 3.26 -10.43 5.65
N ILE A 148 4.36 -11.11 6.03
CA ILE A 148 4.37 -12.54 6.33
C ILE A 148 4.16 -12.82 7.83
N SER A 149 4.77 -12.04 8.71
CA SER A 149 4.68 -12.28 10.16
C SER A 149 3.58 -11.51 10.87
N GLY A 150 3.03 -10.46 10.26
CA GLY A 150 2.13 -9.51 10.93
C GLY A 150 2.80 -8.72 12.07
N GLU A 151 4.13 -8.72 12.11
CA GLU A 151 4.95 -8.12 13.16
C GLU A 151 6.01 -7.22 12.54
N GLU A 152 6.16 -6.02 13.09
CA GLU A 152 7.23 -5.09 12.75
C GLU A 152 8.46 -5.36 13.61
N GLN A 153 9.64 -5.50 13.00
CA GLN A 153 10.88 -5.75 13.72
C GLN A 153 11.62 -4.44 14.01
N VAL A 154 11.80 -4.09 15.27
CA VAL A 154 12.63 -2.94 15.67
C VAL A 154 14.11 -3.31 15.61
N HIS A 155 14.87 -2.64 14.73
CA HIS A 155 16.28 -2.95 14.48
C HIS A 155 17.27 -2.26 15.43
N GLY A 156 16.84 -1.18 16.09
CA GLY A 156 17.67 -0.43 17.03
C GLY A 156 17.08 0.93 17.38
N PRO A 157 17.74 1.71 18.24
CA PRO A 157 17.29 3.05 18.59
C PRO A 157 17.38 3.97 17.36
N MET A 158 16.22 4.47 16.92
CA MET A 158 16.12 5.46 15.86
C MET A 158 15.86 6.84 16.47
N LYS A 159 16.47 7.87 15.88
CA LYS A 159 16.16 9.26 16.21
C LYS A 159 15.08 9.77 15.27
N VAL A 160 13.96 10.20 15.84
CA VAL A 160 12.89 10.88 15.10
C VAL A 160 12.83 12.33 15.56
N ILE A 161 12.70 13.25 14.60
CA ILE A 161 12.37 14.65 14.87
C ILE A 161 10.92 14.83 14.48
N LEU A 162 10.06 15.00 15.48
CA LEU A 162 8.64 15.23 15.28
C LEU A 162 8.36 16.72 15.43
N GLN A 163 7.85 17.34 14.37
CA GLN A 163 7.39 18.72 14.38
C GLN A 163 5.90 18.71 14.07
N ILE A 164 5.10 19.34 14.93
CA ILE A 164 3.66 19.52 14.74
C ILE A 164 3.45 20.96 14.28
N GLY A 165 2.73 21.13 13.17
CA GLY A 165 2.38 22.44 12.62
C GLY A 165 1.23 23.11 13.39
N GLU A 166 0.99 24.38 13.09
CA GLU A 166 -0.14 25.12 13.66
C GLU A 166 -1.48 24.56 13.13
N PRO A 167 -2.53 24.55 13.97
CA PRO A 167 -3.87 24.16 13.53
C PRO A 167 -4.34 25.01 12.35
N MET A 168 -4.96 24.36 11.36
CA MET A 168 -5.59 25.05 10.24
C MET A 168 -7.11 24.91 10.28
N ALA A 169 -7.82 25.98 9.93
CA ALA A 169 -9.28 25.95 9.81
C ALA A 169 -9.68 25.29 8.48
N VAL A 170 -10.43 24.20 8.57
CA VAL A 170 -10.98 23.50 7.40
C VAL A 170 -12.46 23.87 7.24
N PRO A 171 -12.87 24.48 6.11
CA PRO A 171 -14.27 24.80 5.89
C PRO A 171 -15.13 23.54 5.77
N ALA A 172 -16.33 23.57 6.36
CA ALA A 172 -17.26 22.42 6.33
C ALA A 172 -17.78 22.07 4.92
N LYS A 173 -17.61 22.97 3.95
CA LYS A 173 -17.99 22.76 2.56
C LYS A 173 -16.77 22.94 1.67
N ARG A 174 -16.52 21.92 0.85
CA ARG A 174 -15.51 21.96 -0.20
C ARG A 174 -16.03 22.75 -1.40
N ASP A 175 -15.23 23.69 -1.89
CA ASP A 175 -15.48 24.33 -3.18
C ASP A 175 -15.12 23.36 -4.31
N ARG A 176 -16.16 22.88 -5.01
CA ARG A 176 -16.01 21.93 -6.12
C ARG A 176 -15.62 22.60 -7.44
N SER A 177 -15.60 23.93 -7.50
CA SER A 177 -15.23 24.69 -8.69
C SER A 177 -13.74 25.06 -8.74
N ALA A 178 -13.04 24.97 -7.60
CA ALA A 178 -11.62 25.25 -7.52
C ALA A 178 -10.79 24.16 -8.22
N THR A 179 -9.82 24.58 -9.04
CA THR A 179 -8.89 23.68 -9.74
C THR A 179 -7.96 22.93 -8.77
N THR A 180 -7.58 23.58 -7.68
CA THR A 180 -6.76 23.02 -6.60
C THR A 180 -7.47 23.27 -5.27
N ASP A 181 -7.49 22.28 -4.39
CA ASP A 181 -8.09 22.44 -3.07
C ASP A 181 -7.18 23.32 -2.20
N PRO A 182 -7.64 24.51 -1.75
CA PRO A 182 -6.80 25.44 -0.99
C PRO A 182 -6.35 24.86 0.35
N VAL A 183 -7.11 23.92 0.92
CA VAL A 183 -6.70 23.20 2.14
C VAL A 183 -5.51 22.29 1.83
N LEU A 184 -5.56 21.53 0.73
CA LEU A 184 -4.46 20.65 0.34
C LEU A 184 -3.20 21.44 -0.01
N GLN A 185 -3.33 22.56 -0.73
CA GLN A 185 -2.18 23.40 -1.06
C GLN A 185 -1.51 23.95 0.21
N HIS A 186 -2.31 24.42 1.18
CA HIS A 186 -1.77 24.93 2.43
C HIS A 186 -1.04 23.85 3.24
N ILE A 187 -1.59 22.63 3.28
CA ILE A 187 -0.94 21.49 3.94
C ILE A 187 0.40 21.17 3.26
N GLU A 188 0.43 21.14 1.93
CA GLU A 188 1.66 20.88 1.17
C GLU A 188 2.74 21.92 1.48
N ASP A 189 2.40 23.21 1.41
CA ASP A 189 3.33 24.31 1.67
C ASP A 189 3.89 24.25 3.11
N GLN A 190 3.03 23.97 4.10
CA GLN A 190 3.45 23.83 5.50
C GLN A 190 4.39 22.63 5.68
N LEU A 191 4.04 21.46 5.16
CA LEU A 191 4.85 20.25 5.30
C LEU A 191 6.21 20.41 4.64
N VAL A 192 6.27 21.00 3.43
CA VAL A 192 7.53 21.26 2.72
C VAL A 192 8.44 22.19 3.53
N SER A 193 7.88 23.26 4.11
CA SER A 193 8.62 24.19 4.95
C SER A 193 9.17 23.54 6.23
N MET A 194 8.34 22.73 6.92
CA MET A 194 8.73 22.02 8.13
C MET A 194 9.80 20.95 7.85
N LEU A 195 9.68 20.21 6.75
CA LEU A 195 10.69 19.26 6.31
C LEU A 195 12.02 19.97 5.99
N ALA A 196 12.00 21.11 5.29
CA ALA A 196 13.20 21.89 5.01
C ALA A 196 13.89 22.40 6.28
N ALA A 197 13.13 22.78 7.31
CA ALA A 197 13.67 23.22 8.59
C ALA A 197 14.30 22.09 9.41
N THR A 198 13.80 20.86 9.28
CA THR A 198 14.24 19.70 10.07
C THR A 198 15.30 18.85 9.37
N ALA A 199 15.35 18.86 8.04
CA ALA A 199 16.31 18.12 7.22
C ALA A 199 17.81 18.34 7.58
N PRO A 200 18.27 19.52 8.03
CA PRO A 200 19.68 19.73 8.39
C PRO A 200 20.12 18.98 9.66
N ALA A 201 19.20 18.40 10.42
CA ALA A 201 19.54 17.76 11.68
C ALA A 201 20.39 16.49 11.47
N PRO A 202 21.44 16.27 12.28
CA PRO A 202 22.32 15.12 12.10
C PRO A 202 21.61 13.80 12.40
N ALA A 203 21.85 12.83 11.53
CA ALA A 203 21.43 11.44 11.65
C ALA A 203 22.36 10.68 12.62
N GLU A 204 22.37 11.10 13.88
CA GLU A 204 23.06 10.40 14.94
C GLU A 204 22.08 9.44 15.66
N PRO A 205 22.52 8.21 15.99
CA PRO A 205 21.74 7.30 16.82
C PRO A 205 21.30 7.99 18.12
N TRP A 206 20.08 7.72 18.58
CA TRP A 206 19.62 8.23 19.87
C TRP A 206 20.54 7.69 20.98
N ALA A 207 21.30 8.58 21.62
CA ALA A 207 22.33 8.21 22.59
C ALA A 207 21.80 7.70 23.94
N GLY A 208 20.48 7.77 24.18
CA GLY A 208 19.87 7.42 25.45
C GLY A 208 20.21 8.41 26.56
N LYS A 209 19.21 9.06 27.13
CA LYS A 209 19.28 9.61 28.50
C LYS A 209 18.11 9.06 29.27
#